data_AF-A0A2X0VQ49-F1
#
_entry.id   AF-A0A2X0VQ49-F1
#
_cell.length_a   1.000
_cell.length_b   1.000
_cell.length_c   1.000
_cell.angle_alpha   90.00
_cell.angle_beta   90.00
_cell.angle_gamma   90.00
#
_symmetry.space_group_name_H-M   'P 1'
#
loop_
_entity.id
_entity.type
_entity.pdbx_description
1 polymer ?
#
loop_
_entity_poly.entity_id
_entity_poly.type
_entity_poly.pdbx_seq_one_letter_code
_entity_poly.pdbx_strand_id
1 'polypeptide(L)' 'MNPVDKLLKKDEHRETMLRALGSAHTALDDAIANYRLAFKTATTIGWPKADLTKAGFPDPIRLPKASTRTPDAEA' A
#
# COMPACT_ATOMS: atom_id res chain seq x y z
N MET A 1 -29.96 -23.50 12.47
CA MET A 1 -29.07 -22.55 11.75
C MET A 1 -28.82 -23.13 10.36
N ASN A 2 -29.32 -22.46 9.32
CA ASN A 2 -29.29 -22.98 7.96
C ASN A 2 -27.86 -22.94 7.40
N PRO A 3 -27.42 -23.96 6.64
CA PRO A 3 -26.08 -23.99 6.04
C PRO A 3 -25.87 -22.84 5.04
N VAL A 4 -26.93 -22.39 4.37
CA VAL A 4 -26.93 -21.23 3.48
C VAL A 4 -26.57 -19.94 4.23
N ASP A 5 -27.09 -19.75 5.44
CA ASP A 5 -26.84 -18.57 6.28
C ASP A 5 -25.36 -18.46 6.71
N LYS A 6 -24.72 -19.62 6.93
CA LYS A 6 -23.27 -19.68 7.23
C LYS A 6 -22.39 -19.38 6.01
N LEU A 7 -22.85 -19.74 4.81
CA LEU A 7 -22.13 -19.45 3.58
C LEU A 7 -22.24 -17.96 3.25
N LEU A 8 -23.45 -17.39 3.36
CA LEU A 8 -23.68 -15.96 3.15
C LEU A 8 -22.83 -15.11 4.10
N LYS A 9 -22.84 -15.44 5.39
CA LYS A 9 -22.03 -14.75 6.40
C LYS A 9 -20.51 -14.88 6.16
N LYS A 10 -20.07 -15.99 5.57
CA LYS A 10 -18.66 -16.20 5.19
C LYS A 10 -18.27 -15.35 3.97
N ASP A 11 -19.16 -15.22 3.00
CA ASP A 11 -18.95 -14.37 1.83
C ASP A 11 -18.95 -12.89 2.21
N GLU A 12 -19.90 -12.42 3.04
CA GLU A 12 -19.90 -11.04 3.54
C GLU A 12 -18.62 -10.71 4.33
N HIS A 13 -18.14 -11.64 5.15
CA HIS A 13 -16.85 -11.48 5.83
C HIS A 13 -15.68 -11.45 4.86
N ARG A 14 -15.70 -12.25 3.79
CA ARG A 14 -14.68 -12.18 2.73
C ARG A 14 -14.70 -10.85 2.01
N GLU A 15 -15.87 -10.37 1.60
CA GLU A 15 -16.02 -9.08 0.93
C GLU A 15 -15.54 -7.94 1.82
N THR A 16 -15.92 -7.95 3.10
CA THR A 16 -15.47 -6.94 4.07
C THR A 16 -13.96 -6.96 4.24
N MET A 17 -13.35 -8.16 4.34
CA MET A 17 -11.90 -8.32 4.47
C MET A 17 -11.15 -7.92 3.19
N LEU A 18 -11.69 -8.25 2.01
CA LEU A 18 -11.13 -7.85 0.72
C LEU A 18 -11.22 -6.34 0.52
N ARG A 19 -12.33 -5.72 0.94
CA ARG A 19 -12.50 -4.27 0.89
C ARG A 19 -11.54 -3.57 1.85
N ALA A 20 -11.40 -4.08 3.08
CA ALA A 20 -10.43 -3.59 4.04
C ALA A 20 -8.98 -3.75 3.55
N LEU A 21 -8.65 -4.88 2.92
CA LEU A 21 -7.35 -5.11 2.30
C LEU A 21 -7.12 -4.16 1.13
N GLY A 22 -8.12 -3.91 0.29
CA GLY A 22 -8.06 -2.93 -0.80
C GLY A 22 -7.82 -1.51 -0.28
N SER A 23 -8.55 -1.08 0.76
CA SER A 23 -8.33 0.22 1.40
C SER A 23 -6.94 0.32 2.04
N ALA A 24 -6.48 -0.73 2.72
CA ALA A 24 -5.13 -0.79 3.28
C ALA A 24 -4.06 -0.74 2.17
N HIS A 25 -4.30 -1.38 1.03
CA HIS A 25 -3.41 -1.34 -0.12
C HIS A 25 -3.33 0.06 -0.73
N THR A 26 -4.46 0.76 -0.90
CA THR A 26 -4.47 2.17 -1.36
C THR A 26 -3.76 3.09 -0.38
N ALA A 27 -4.00 2.93 0.93
CA ALA A 27 -3.31 3.72 1.95
C ALA A 27 -1.80 3.46 1.97
N LEU A 28 -1.38 2.21 1.75
CA LEU A 28 0.02 1.84 1.62
C LEU A 28 0.66 2.51 0.39
N ASP A 29 -0.05 2.56 -0.74
CA ASP A 29 0.41 3.21 -1.96
C ASP A 29 0.66 4.71 -1.75
N ASP A 30 -0.30 5.39 -1.15
CA ASP A 30 -0.22 6.82 -0.81
C ASP A 30 0.94 7.09 0.17
N ALA A 31 1.06 6.28 1.23
CA ALA A 31 2.15 6.39 2.18
C ALA A 31 3.52 6.18 1.52
N ILE A 32 3.64 5.24 0.58
CA ILE A 32 4.86 5.00 -0.19
C ILE A 32 5.17 6.19 -1.11
N ALA A 33 4.16 6.76 -1.78
CA ALA A 33 4.32 7.94 -2.62
C ALA A 33 4.81 9.14 -1.80
N ASN A 34 4.19 9.38 -0.64
CA ASN A 34 4.59 10.43 0.28
C ASN A 34 6.01 10.21 0.83
N TYR A 35 6.36 8.97 1.19
CA TYR A 35 7.72 8.62 1.62
C TYR A 35 8.75 8.90 0.53
N ARG A 36 8.46 8.51 -0.72
CA ARG A 36 9.33 8.77 -1.87
C ARG A 36 9.55 10.27 -2.08
N LEU A 37 8.49 11.06 -1.93
CA LEU A 37 8.57 12.52 -2.02
C LEU A 37 9.41 13.09 -0.88
N ALA A 38 9.16 12.70 0.36
CA ALA A 38 9.93 13.15 1.53
C ALA A 38 11.41 12.77 1.41
N PHE A 39 11.70 11.55 0.96
CA PHE A 39 13.06 11.09 0.72
C PHE A 39 13.73 11.91 -0.40
N LYS A 40 13.02 12.17 -1.51
CA LYS A 40 13.52 13.03 -2.58
C LYS A 40 13.82 14.44 -2.06
N THR A 41 12.90 15.03 -1.31
CA THR A 41 13.07 16.35 -0.69
C THR A 41 14.28 16.38 0.24
N ALA A 42 14.43 15.38 1.12
CA ALA A 42 15.61 15.25 1.97
C ALA A 42 16.91 15.20 1.15
N THR A 43 16.94 14.40 0.07
CA THR A 43 18.10 14.35 -0.82
C THR A 43 18.36 15.64 -1.59
N THR A 44 17.31 16.39 -1.95
CA THR A 44 17.41 17.70 -2.61
C THR A 44 17.93 18.78 -1.67
N ILE A 45 17.58 18.71 -0.37
CA ILE A 45 18.08 19.61 0.67
C ILE A 45 19.57 19.36 0.99
N GLY A 46 20.12 18.24 0.51
CA GLY A 46 21.55 17.91 0.63
C GLY A 46 21.85 16.72 1.52
N TRP A 47 20.84 15.97 2.00
CA TRP A 47 21.08 14.72 2.71
C TRP A 47 21.49 13.62 1.73
N PRO A 48 22.72 13.10 1.78
CA PRO A 48 23.11 12.01 0.91
C PRO A 48 22.32 10.75 1.26
N LYS A 49 21.97 9.97 0.23
CA LYS A 49 21.27 8.69 0.39
C LYS A 49 21.92 7.80 1.45
N ALA A 50 23.24 7.75 1.49
CA ALA A 50 23.99 6.92 2.44
C ALA A 50 23.71 7.28 3.90
N ASP A 51 23.51 8.56 4.24
CA ASP A 51 23.15 8.98 5.60
C ASP A 51 21.70 8.62 5.93
N LEU A 52 20.79 8.75 4.97
CA LEU A 52 19.40 8.31 5.14
C LEU A 52 19.32 6.78 5.35
N THR A 53 20.02 5.99 4.52
CA THR A 53 20.06 4.54 4.67
C THR A 53 20.74 4.12 5.97
N LYS A 54 21.79 4.82 6.42
CA LYS A 54 22.43 4.61 7.73
C LYS A 54 21.53 4.97 8.89
N ALA A 55 20.69 5.99 8.76
CA ALA A 55 19.68 6.36 9.75
C ALA A 55 18.51 5.37 9.80
N GLY A 56 18.49 4.34 8.93
CA GLY A 56 17.47 3.30 8.90
C GLY A 56 16.32 3.58 7.94
N PHE A 57 16.40 4.63 7.11
CA PHE A 57 15.41 4.90 6.08
C PHE A 57 15.60 3.94 4.89
N PRO A 58 14.64 3.03 4.61
CA PRO A 58 14.76 2.10 3.49
C PRO A 58 14.78 2.84 2.15
N ASP A 59 15.59 2.35 1.21
CA ASP A 59 15.69 2.96 -0.11
C ASP A 59 14.33 3.00 -0.82
N PRO A 60 13.92 4.15 -1.38
CA PRO A 60 12.62 4.30 -2.04
C PRO A 60 12.43 3.40 -3.27
N ILE A 61 13.52 2.86 -3.82
CA ILE A 61 13.55 1.91 -4.95
C ILE A 61 13.29 0.47 -4.47
N ARG A 62 13.60 0.17 -3.20
CA ARG A 62 13.33 -1.14 -2.58
C ARG A 62 11.91 -1.24 -2.03
N LEU A 63 11.23 -0.11 -1.85
CA LEU A 63 9.81 -0.10 -1.53
C LEU A 63 9.02 -0.72 -2.67
N PRO A 64 7.98 -1.52 -2.36
CA PRO A 64 7.11 -2.07 -3.39
C PRO A 64 6.64 -0.91 -4.25
N LYS A 65 6.94 -1.01 -5.54
CA LYS A 65 6.31 -0.09 -6.50
C LYS A 65 4.83 -0.38 -6.38
N ALA A 66 4.05 0.67 -6.10
CA ALA A 66 2.69 0.78 -6.57
C ALA A 66 2.63 0.11 -7.93
N SER A 67 2.18 -1.15 -7.97
CA SER A 67 1.82 -1.73 -9.24
C SER A 67 0.68 -0.83 -9.63
N THR A 68 0.89 -0.02 -10.66
CA THR A 68 -0.21 0.65 -11.35
C THR A 68 -1.05 -0.47 -11.94
N ARG A 69 -1.77 -1.19 -11.09
CA ARG A 69 -3.01 -1.79 -11.47
C ARG A 69 -3.89 -0.57 -11.65
N THR A 70 -3.78 0.01 -12.86
CA THR A 70 -4.92 0.63 -13.53
C THR A 70 -6.13 -0.19 -13.08
N PRO A 71 -7.18 0.42 -12.52
CA PRO A 71 -8.44 -0.29 -12.40
C PRO A 71 -8.81 -0.68 -13.82
N ASP A 72 -8.40 -1.89 -14.20
CA ASP A 72 -8.84 -2.54 -15.42
C ASP A 72 -10.34 -2.68 -15.23
N ALA A 73 -11.03 -1.95 -16.10
CA ALA A 73 -12.46 -1.98 -16.35
C ALA A 73 -13.22 -3.09 -15.63
N GLU A 74 -14.12 -2.73 -14.73
CA GLU A 74 -15.38 -3.46 -14.65
C GLU A 74 -16.40 -2.65 -15.47
N ALA A 75 -16.67 -3.22 -16.64
CA ALA A 75 -17.73 -2.88 -17.58
C ALA A 75 -19.08 -3.44 -17.11
#